data_AF-A0A971GLC1-F1
#
_entry.id   AF-A0A971GLC1-F1
#
_cell.length_a   1.000
_cell.length_b   1.000
_cell.length_c   1.000
_cell.angle_alpha   90.00
_cell.angle_beta   90.00
_cell.angle_gamma   90.00
#
_symmetry.space_group_name_H-M   'P 1'
#
loop_
_entity.id
_entity.type
_entity.pdbx_description
1 polymer ?
#
loop_
_entity_poly.entity_id
_entity_poly.type
_entity_poly.pdbx_seq_one_letter_code
_entity_poly.pdbx_strand_id
1 'polypeptide(L)' 'LKGKKGLVILVEGDKKLFNQYSAIEVNPKKCNKAKNDLAKIYIKWLKSKKTQKLIADFKLEGKQLFTPNAK' A
#
# COMPACT_ATOMS: atom_id res chain seq x y z
N LEU A 1 -0.85 -7.13 -16.30
CA LEU A 1 0.08 -8.27 -16.20
C LEU A 1 -0.07 -9.14 -17.45
N LYS A 2 0.69 -8.89 -18.52
CA LYS A 2 0.90 -9.92 -19.55
C LYS A 2 1.94 -10.91 -19.01
N GLY A 3 1.47 -11.91 -18.26
CA GLY A 3 2.30 -13.06 -17.89
C GLY A 3 2.80 -13.80 -19.13
N LYS A 4 3.71 -14.78 -18.93
CA LYS A 4 4.15 -15.66 -20.02
C LYS A 4 2.93 -16.22 -20.76
N LYS A 5 2.96 -16.20 -22.10
CA LYS A 5 1.83 -16.64 -22.95
C LYS A 5 1.32 -18.01 -22.49
N GLY A 6 0.01 -18.11 -22.25
CA GLY A 6 -0.67 -19.34 -21.86
C GLY A 6 -0.81 -19.59 -20.35
N LEU A 7 -0.18 -18.80 -19.48
CA LEU A 7 -0.39 -18.91 -18.03
C LEU A 7 -1.60 -18.08 -17.57
N VAL A 8 -2.45 -18.68 -16.73
CA VAL A 8 -3.66 -18.08 -16.17
C VAL A 8 -3.65 -18.17 -14.64
N ILE A 9 -4.43 -17.31 -13.99
CA ILE A 9 -4.65 -17.40 -12.53
C ILE A 9 -5.57 -18.59 -12.28
N LEU A 10 -5.13 -19.53 -11.44
CA LEU A 10 -5.95 -20.66 -10.99
C LEU A 10 -6.42 -20.49 -9.53
N VAL A 11 -5.72 -19.67 -8.75
CA VAL A 11 -5.97 -19.43 -7.32
C VAL A 11 -5.75 -17.96 -7.00
N GLU A 12 -6.74 -17.29 -6.39
CA GLU A 12 -6.66 -15.90 -5.93
C GLU A 12 -7.65 -15.63 -4.79
N GLY A 13 -7.48 -14.52 -4.06
CA GLY A 13 -8.46 -14.01 -3.09
C GLY A 13 -8.31 -14.52 -1.65
N ASP A 14 -7.56 -15.60 -1.41
CA ASP A 14 -7.26 -16.07 -0.06
C ASP A 14 -6.59 -15.00 0.81
N LYS A 15 -7.06 -14.83 2.05
CA LYS A 15 -6.46 -13.88 3.00
C LYS A 15 -4.98 -14.14 3.25
N LYS A 16 -4.53 -15.40 3.14
CA LYS A 16 -3.13 -15.79 3.28
C LYS A 16 -2.25 -15.28 2.14
N LEU A 17 -2.84 -14.97 0.98
CA LEU A 17 -2.15 -14.39 -0.17
C LEU A 17 -2.08 -12.86 -0.09
N PHE A 18 -2.69 -12.24 0.94
CA PHE A 18 -2.67 -10.79 1.09
C PHE A 18 -1.27 -10.30 1.47
N ASN A 19 -0.71 -9.45 0.62
CA ASN A 19 0.56 -8.78 0.89
C ASN A 19 0.30 -7.44 1.62
N GLN A 20 0.34 -7.47 2.95
CA GLN A 20 0.07 -6.29 3.78
C GLN A 20 1.22 -5.28 3.72
N TYR A 21 0.88 -4.01 3.51
CA TYR A 21 1.81 -2.88 3.62
C TYR A 21 1.59 -2.08 4.89
N SER A 22 2.66 -1.51 5.44
CA SER A 22 2.63 -0.62 6.61
C SER A 22 3.59 0.54 6.42
N ALA A 23 3.22 1.70 6.93
CA ALA A 23 4.11 2.85 7.06
C ALA A 23 4.56 2.96 8.52
N ILE A 24 5.86 3.03 8.75
CA ILE A 24 6.47 3.00 10.08
C ILE A 24 7.37 4.22 10.22
N GLU A 25 7.16 5.00 11.28
CA GLU A 25 8.03 6.12 11.60
C GLU A 25 9.40 5.63 12.09
N VAL A 26 10.47 6.26 11.61
CA VAL A 26 11.82 5.99 12.10
C VAL A 26 11.93 6.44 13.56
N ASN A 27 12.57 5.65 14.42
CA ASN A 27 12.73 5.97 15.83
C ASN A 27 13.64 7.20 16.05
N PRO A 28 13.14 8.34 16.57
CA PRO A 28 13.95 9.55 16.76
C PRO A 28 15.02 9.41 17.83
N LYS A 29 14.86 8.49 18.80
CA LYS A 29 15.89 8.20 19.82
C LYS A 29 17.13 7.56 19.22
N LYS A 30 16.98 6.86 18.09
CA LYS A 30 18.09 6.24 17.34
C LYS A 30 18.56 7.11 16.17
N CYS A 31 17.66 7.91 15.59
CA CYS A 31 17.94 8.77 14.44
C CYS A 31 17.48 10.20 14.73
N ASN A 32 18.30 10.97 15.44
CA ASN A 32 17.96 12.34 15.87
C ASN A 32 17.71 13.33 14.72
N LYS A 33 18.26 13.07 13.52
CA LYS A 33 18.04 13.87 12.31
C LYS A 33 16.81 13.45 11.51
N ALA A 34 16.12 12.37 11.90
CA ALA A 34 14.91 11.92 11.23
C ALA A 34 13.83 13.01 11.28
N LYS A 35 13.10 13.18 10.17
CA LYS A 35 12.04 14.19 10.05
C LYS A 35 10.69 13.59 10.43
N ASN A 36 10.53 13.23 11.71
CA ASN A 36 9.33 12.55 12.21
C ASN A 36 8.03 13.33 11.99
N ASP A 37 8.07 14.66 12.03
CA ASP A 37 6.88 15.47 11.76
C ASP A 37 6.40 15.30 10.32
N LEU A 38 7.31 15.22 9.35
CA LEU A 38 6.98 14.92 7.96
C LEU A 38 6.46 13.49 7.80
N ALA A 39 7.06 12.53 8.51
CA ALA A 39 6.58 11.14 8.51
C ALA A 39 5.13 11.03 9.03
N LYS A 40 4.79 11.73 10.11
CA LYS A 40 3.43 11.81 10.67
C LYS A 40 2.45 12.44 9.67
N ILE A 41 2.84 13.53 9.02
CA ILE A 41 2.03 14.18 7.98
C ILE A 41 1.76 13.18 6.84
N TYR A 42 2.78 12.48 6.37
CA TYR A 42 2.64 11.47 5.31
C TYR A 42 1.72 10.32 5.74
N ILE A 43 1.90 9.75 6.93
CA ILE A 43 1.06 8.66 7.44
C ILE A 43 -0.41 9.13 7.58
N LYS A 44 -0.64 10.33 8.10
CA LYS A 44 -1.98 10.91 8.20
C LYS A 44 -2.62 11.10 6.82
N TRP A 45 -1.87 11.60 5.85
CA TRP A 45 -2.32 11.72 4.47
C TRP A 45 -2.65 10.35 3.87
N LEU A 46 -1.75 9.36 4.04
CA LEU A 46 -1.90 8.00 3.53
C LEU A 46 -3.18 7.32 4.05
N LYS A 47 -3.50 7.51 5.34
CA LYS A 47 -4.70 6.98 6.00
C LYS A 47 -6.00 7.72 5.65
N SER A 48 -5.92 8.90 5.04
CA SER A 48 -7.12 9.71 4.78
C SER A 48 -8.09 9.01 3.81
N LYS A 49 -9.41 9.25 3.96
CA LYS A 49 -10.43 8.68 3.05
C LYS A 49 -10.14 8.98 1.58
N LYS A 50 -9.68 10.20 1.29
CA LYS A 50 -9.29 10.63 -0.05
C LYS A 50 -8.16 9.76 -0.61
N THR A 51 -7.09 9.57 0.16
CA THR A 51 -5.94 8.78 -0.31
C THR A 51 -6.22 7.30 -0.35
N GLN A 52 -6.99 6.75 0.59
CA GLN A 52 -7.46 5.36 0.51
C GLN A 52 -8.28 5.13 -0.77
N LYS A 53 -9.13 6.09 -1.16
CA LYS A 53 -9.83 6.04 -2.46
C LYS A 53 -8.85 6.07 -3.64
N LEU A 54 -7.84 6.93 -3.63
CA LEU A 54 -6.80 6.95 -4.67
C LEU A 54 -6.06 5.61 -4.79
N ILE A 55 -5.78 4.94 -3.66
CA ILE A 55 -5.16 3.61 -3.63
C ILE A 55 -6.09 2.56 -4.26
N ALA A 56 -7.38 2.57 -3.93
CA ALA A 56 -8.36 1.67 -4.55
C ALA A 56 -8.54 1.90 -6.06
N ASP A 57 -8.49 3.16 -6.48
CA ASP A 57 -8.70 3.55 -7.87
C ASP A 57 -7.45 3.34 -8.76
N PHE A 58 -6.27 3.09 -8.16
CA PHE A 58 -5.04 2.84 -8.90
C PHE A 58 -5.14 1.55 -9.73
N LYS A 59 -4.81 1.68 -11.02
CA LYS A 59 -4.85 0.57 -11.98
C LYS A 59 -3.51 0.38 -12.67
N LEU A 60 -3.06 -0.86 -12.74
CA LEU A 60 -1.92 -1.28 -13.54
C LEU A 60 -2.43 -2.07 -14.75
N GLU A 61 -2.16 -1.57 -15.96
CA GLU A 61 -2.70 -2.12 -17.21
C GLU A 61 -4.24 -2.33 -17.15
N GLY A 62 -4.94 -1.35 -16.59
CA GLY A 62 -6.40 -1.36 -16.46
C GLY A 62 -6.97 -2.25 -15.34
N LYS A 63 -6.12 -2.99 -14.60
CA LYS A 63 -6.55 -3.86 -13.49
C LYS A 63 -6.27 -3.22 -12.14
N GLN A 64 -7.19 -3.37 -11.18
CA GLN A 64 -6.96 -2.96 -9.80
C GLN A 64 -5.79 -3.75 -9.20
N LEU A 65 -4.88 -3.05 -8.53
CA LEU A 65 -3.68 -3.67 -7.95
C LEU A 65 -3.67 -3.67 -6.42
N PHE A 66 -4.25 -2.64 -5.79
CA PHE A 66 -4.23 -2.48 -4.34
C PHE A 66 -5.63 -2.45 -3.75
N THR A 67 -5.74 -2.96 -2.52
CA THR A 67 -6.95 -2.91 -1.71
C THR A 67 -6.64 -2.13 -0.43
N PRO A 68 -7.13 -0.89 -0.27
CA PRO A 68 -6.87 -0.09 0.93
C PRO A 68 -7.53 -0.71 2.17
N ASN A 69 -6.80 -0.72 3.29
CA ASN A 69 -7.29 -1.25 4.56
C ASN A 69 -6.80 -0.47 5.79
N ALA A 70 -6.48 0.82 5.62
CA ALA A 70 -6.07 1.65 6.75
C ALA A 70 -7.19 1.75 7.81
N LYS A 71 -6.79 1.66 9.09
CA LYS A 71 -7.65 1.88 10.27
C LYS A 71 -7.37 3.22 10.90
#